data_AF-A0AAV1YTP1-F1
#
_entry.id   AF-A0AAV1YTP1-F1
#
_cell.length_a   1.000
_cell.length_b   1.000
_cell.length_c   1.000
_cell.angle_alpha   90.00
_cell.angle_beta   90.00
_cell.angle_gamma   90.00
#
_symmetry.space_group_name_H-M   'P 1'
#
loop_
_entity.id
_entity.type
_entity.pdbx_description
1 polymer ?
#
loop_
_entity_poly.entity_id
_entity_poly.type
_entity_poly.pdbx_seq_one_letter_code
_entity_poly.pdbx_strand_id
1 'polypeptide(L)'
;MKRLWRDKGVQECYNKSNHYQLSDNIAHFLDNLDRLAAYNYRPSTEDILLTRIKTTGIAQYPMSFNDVNFRIFDVGGQRAERKKWSKCFDNDVSAIIFCTAISEYDQTLSEDDKTNRLVDSFNVFKALCKNRVL
;
A
#
# COMPACT_ATOMS: atom_id res chain seq x y z
N MET A 1 4.20 -1.41 -25.50
CA MET A 1 3.28 -1.32 -24.32
C MET A 1 1.83 -1.14 -24.70
N LYS A 2 1.38 -0.01 -25.28
CA LYS A 2 -0.05 0.20 -25.64
C LYS A 2 -0.70 -0.91 -26.45
N ARG A 3 -0.02 -1.39 -27.48
CA ARG A 3 -0.51 -2.51 -28.31
C ARG A 3 -0.71 -3.78 -27.50
N LEU A 4 0.21 -4.06 -26.57
CA LEU A 4 0.12 -5.21 -25.67
C LEU A 4 -1.03 -5.04 -24.68
N TRP A 5 -1.20 -3.85 -24.10
CA TRP A 5 -2.30 -3.60 -23.17
C TRP A 5 -3.69 -3.73 -23.83
N ARG A 6 -3.81 -3.39 -25.11
CA ARG A 6 -5.06 -3.56 -25.88
C ARG A 6 -5.31 -4.99 -26.37
N ASP A 7 -4.36 -5.91 -26.18
CA ASP A 7 -4.52 -7.29 -26.58
C ASP A 7 -5.54 -8.01 -25.69
N LYS A 8 -6.40 -8.83 -26.30
CA LYS A 8 -7.46 -9.54 -25.57
C LYS A 8 -6.89 -10.55 -24.57
N GLY A 9 -5.84 -11.28 -24.94
CA GLY A 9 -5.20 -12.24 -24.04
C GLY A 9 -4.55 -11.57 -22.83
N VAL A 10 -3.97 -10.38 -23.03
CA VAL A 10 -3.44 -9.58 -21.92
C VAL A 10 -4.55 -9.07 -20.99
N GLN A 11 -5.66 -8.59 -21.54
CA GLN A 11 -6.82 -8.17 -20.74
C GLN A 11 -7.45 -9.34 -19.97
N GLU A 12 -7.55 -10.52 -20.58
CA GLU A 12 -8.01 -11.74 -19.90
C GLU A 12 -7.07 -12.16 -18.76
N CYS A 13 -5.76 -12.04 -18.97
CA CYS A 13 -4.77 -12.28 -17.93
C CYS A 13 -4.92 -11.26 -16.79
N TYR A 14 -5.06 -9.98 -17.11
CA TYR A 14 -5.26 -8.90 -16.15
C TYR A 14 -6.52 -9.13 -15.29
N ASN A 15 -7.63 -9.58 -15.88
CA ASN A 15 -8.85 -9.88 -15.14
C ASN A 15 -8.71 -11.06 -14.14
N LYS A 16 -7.61 -11.82 -14.26
CA LYS A 16 -7.22 -12.91 -13.36
C LYS A 16 -6.02 -12.53 -12.48
N SER A 17 -5.78 -11.23 -12.30
CA SER A 17 -4.62 -10.73 -11.55
C SER A 17 -4.58 -11.16 -10.10
N ASN A 18 -5.73 -11.53 -9.50
CA ASN A 18 -5.78 -12.10 -8.16
C ASN A 18 -4.98 -13.42 -8.01
N HIS A 19 -4.71 -14.12 -9.11
CA HIS A 19 -3.89 -15.34 -9.10
C HIS A 19 -2.38 -15.09 -9.05
N TYR A 20 -1.91 -13.86 -9.16
CA TYR A 20 -0.49 -13.52 -9.15
C TYR A 20 -0.25 -12.12 -8.57
N GLN A 21 1.01 -11.71 -8.49
CA GLN A 21 1.37 -10.44 -7.85
C GLN A 21 1.35 -9.31 -8.89
N LEU A 22 0.22 -8.61 -8.98
CA LEU A 22 0.07 -7.41 -9.82
C LEU A 22 -0.31 -6.20 -8.95
N SER A 23 0.10 -5.00 -9.35
CA SER A 23 -0.29 -3.78 -8.65
C SER A 23 -1.62 -3.24 -9.18
N ASP A 24 -2.52 -2.87 -8.27
CA ASP A 24 -3.88 -2.42 -8.56
C ASP A 24 -3.93 -1.16 -9.44
N ASN A 25 -2.88 -0.33 -9.37
CA ASN A 25 -2.73 0.91 -10.12
C ASN A 25 -2.34 0.71 -11.60
N ILE A 26 -2.06 -0.52 -12.05
CA ILE A 26 -1.43 -0.72 -13.36
C ILE A 26 -2.36 -0.32 -14.52
N ALA A 27 -3.67 -0.54 -14.39
CA ALA A 27 -4.64 -0.13 -15.41
C ALA A 27 -4.62 1.39 -15.62
N HIS A 28 -4.66 2.18 -14.53
CA HIS A 28 -4.55 3.64 -14.60
C HIS A 28 -3.35 4.08 -15.44
N PHE A 29 -2.16 3.52 -15.16
CA PHE A 29 -0.95 3.89 -15.90
C PHE A 29 -0.96 3.38 -17.34
N LEU A 30 -1.42 2.15 -17.60
CA LEU A 30 -1.42 1.59 -18.94
C LEU A 30 -2.47 2.23 -19.86
N ASP A 31 -3.62 2.64 -19.32
CA ASP A 31 -4.65 3.40 -20.01
C ASP A 31 -4.18 4.81 -20.36
N ASN A 32 -3.40 5.44 -19.48
CA ASN A 32 -2.90 6.81 -19.63
C ASN A 32 -1.51 6.92 -20.30
N LEU A 33 -1.00 5.87 -20.94
CA LEU A 33 0.37 5.84 -21.48
C LEU A 33 0.73 6.99 -22.44
N ASP A 34 -0.24 7.59 -23.16
CA ASP A 34 0.09 8.71 -24.08
C ASP A 34 0.49 9.94 -23.28
N ARG A 35 -0.29 10.25 -22.24
CA ARG A 35 -0.04 11.36 -21.33
C ARG A 35 1.24 11.16 -20.54
N LEU A 36 1.48 9.94 -20.06
CA LEU A 36 2.65 9.59 -19.24
C LEU A 36 3.95 9.57 -20.05
N ALA A 37 3.89 9.24 -21.35
CA ALA A 37 5.06 9.20 -22.24
C ALA A 37 5.33 10.53 -22.95
N ALA A 38 4.52 11.56 -22.73
CA ALA A 38 4.71 12.88 -23.34
C ALA A 38 6.01 13.53 -22.83
N TYR A 39 6.72 14.23 -23.71
CA TYR A 39 8.01 14.87 -23.38
C TYR A 39 7.90 15.88 -22.23
N ASN A 40 6.75 16.56 -22.12
CA ASN A 40 6.45 17.55 -21.10
C ASN A 40 5.58 17.00 -19.95
N TYR A 41 5.53 15.68 -19.79
CA TYR A 41 4.75 15.06 -18.73
C TYR A 41 5.12 15.63 -17.35
N ARG A 42 4.08 16.00 -16.60
CA ARG A 42 4.15 16.31 -15.17
C ARG A 42 3.15 15.42 -14.44
N PRO A 43 3.55 14.71 -13.37
CA PRO A 43 2.63 13.88 -12.61
C PRO A 43 1.44 14.69 -12.09
N SER A 44 0.24 14.17 -12.31
CA SER A 44 -0.94 14.70 -11.63
C SER A 44 -0.93 14.27 -10.15
N THR A 45 -1.76 14.91 -9.34
CA THR A 45 -1.99 14.46 -7.95
C THR A 45 -2.43 12.99 -7.92
N GLU A 46 -3.27 12.56 -8.86
CA GLU A 46 -3.71 11.18 -8.97
C GLU A 46 -2.56 10.22 -9.31
N ASP A 47 -1.66 10.59 -10.25
CA ASP A 47 -0.49 9.78 -10.55
C ASP A 47 0.41 9.62 -9.33
N ILE A 48 0.59 10.69 -8.55
CA ILE A 48 1.39 10.67 -7.32
C ILE A 48 0.74 9.75 -6.29
N LEU A 49 -0.57 9.90 -6.04
CA LEU A 49 -1.32 9.08 -5.07
C LEU A 49 -1.36 7.60 -5.45
N LEU A 50 -1.46 7.29 -6.75
CA LEU A 50 -1.47 5.92 -7.26
C LEU A 50 -0.07 5.32 -7.38
N THR A 51 1.00 6.12 -7.31
CA THR A 51 2.36 5.58 -7.37
C THR A 51 2.69 4.78 -6.12
N ARG A 52 3.05 3.51 -6.29
CA ARG A 52 3.39 2.62 -5.19
C ARG A 52 4.89 2.68 -4.90
N ILE A 53 5.27 3.34 -3.80
CA ILE A 53 6.62 3.28 -3.24
C ILE A 53 6.54 2.52 -1.92
N LYS A 54 7.31 1.43 -1.82
CA LYS A 54 7.37 0.64 -0.59
C LYS A 54 8.04 1.47 0.52
N THR A 55 7.29 1.81 1.57
CA THR A 55 7.87 2.38 2.79
C THR A 55 8.82 1.35 3.44
N THR A 56 10.06 1.76 3.64
CA THR A 56 11.07 1.00 4.41
C THR A 56 11.46 1.79 5.63
N GLY A 57 11.48 1.14 6.79
CA GLY A 57 11.70 1.83 8.06
C GLY A 57 10.48 2.61 8.55
N ILE A 58 10.75 3.77 9.16
CA ILE A 58 9.78 4.64 9.81
C ILE A 58 10.01 6.05 9.28
N ALA A 59 8.99 6.64 8.65
CA ALA A 59 8.99 8.03 8.25
C ALA A 59 8.16 8.85 9.24
N GLN A 60 8.59 10.08 9.51
CA GLN A 60 7.90 11.00 10.42
C GLN A 60 7.51 12.27 9.69
N TYR A 61 6.27 12.68 9.88
CA TYR A 61 5.70 13.87 9.27
C TYR A 61 5.14 14.77 10.38
N PRO A 62 5.88 15.82 10.78
CA PRO A 62 5.33 16.85 11.66
C PRO A 62 4.31 17.68 10.87
N MET A 63 3.13 17.87 11.46
CA MET A 63 2.08 18.72 10.86
C MET A 63 1.31 19.45 11.95
N SER A 64 0.74 20.60 11.60
CA SER A 64 -0.11 21.38 12.49
C SER A 64 -1.49 21.53 11.86
N PHE A 65 -2.54 21.29 12.63
CA PHE A 65 -3.92 21.44 12.18
C PHE A 65 -4.78 21.96 13.33
N ASN A 66 -5.51 23.05 13.11
CA ASN A 66 -6.34 23.73 14.12
C ASN A 66 -5.58 23.97 15.44
N ASP A 67 -4.36 24.53 15.34
CA ASP A 67 -3.45 24.80 16.47
C ASP A 67 -3.01 23.57 17.29
N VAL A 68 -3.29 22.37 16.79
CA VAL A 68 -2.80 21.10 17.35
C VAL A 68 -1.64 20.59 16.51
N ASN A 69 -0.53 20.27 17.18
CA ASN A 69 0.64 19.68 16.54
C ASN A 69 0.55 18.15 16.55
N PHE A 70 0.57 17.55 15.37
CA PHE A 70 0.61 16.12 15.16
C PHE A 70 2.00 15.70 14.68
N ARG A 71 2.41 14.51 15.11
CA ARG A 71 3.55 13.78 14.53
C ARG A 71 2.99 12.48 13.97
N ILE A 72 2.85 12.40 12.65
CA ILE A 72 2.40 11.19 11.98
C ILE A 72 3.60 10.30 11.70
N PHE A 73 3.51 9.05 12.10
CA PHE A 73 4.51 8.02 11.81
C PHE A 73 3.95 7.09 10.74
N ASP A 74 4.59 7.05 9.57
CA ASP A 74 4.32 6.03 8.54
C ASP A 74 5.34 4.89 8.69
N VAL A 75 4.82 3.67 8.80
CA VAL A 75 5.61 2.47 9.07
C VAL A 75 5.36 1.40 8.03
N GLY A 76 6.41 0.75 7.56
CA GLY A 76 6.28 -0.36 6.62
C GLY A 76 5.40 -1.49 7.18
N GLY A 77 4.38 -1.89 6.44
CA GLY A 77 3.43 -2.96 6.83
C GLY A 77 3.86 -4.39 6.49
N GLN A 78 4.91 -4.55 5.70
CA GLN A 78 5.40 -5.86 5.26
C GLN A 78 6.03 -6.64 6.41
N ARG A 79 6.02 -7.97 6.33
CA ARG A 79 6.47 -8.85 7.43
C ARG A 79 7.87 -8.50 7.95
N ALA A 80 8.80 -8.16 7.05
CA ALA A 80 10.16 -7.76 7.41
C ALA A 80 10.25 -6.42 8.17
N GLU A 81 9.28 -5.53 7.97
CA GLU A 81 9.26 -4.18 8.55
C GLU A 81 8.56 -4.13 9.92
N ARG A 82 7.64 -5.07 10.19
CA ARG A 82 6.85 -5.12 11.44
C ARG A 82 7.70 -5.20 12.71
N LYS A 83 8.91 -5.77 12.65
CA LYS A 83 9.87 -5.79 13.78
C LYS A 83 10.31 -4.39 14.23
N LYS A 84 10.18 -3.38 13.37
CA LYS A 84 10.57 -1.99 13.66
C LYS A 84 9.46 -1.21 14.35
N TRP A 85 8.22 -1.71 14.36
CA TRP A 85 7.06 -1.00 14.92
C TRP A 85 7.22 -0.65 16.39
N SER A 86 7.91 -1.49 17.18
CA SER A 86 8.22 -1.21 18.59
C SER A 86 8.86 0.16 18.81
N LYS A 87 9.74 0.60 17.89
CA LYS A 87 10.44 1.89 17.97
C LYS A 87 9.50 3.11 17.87
N CYS A 88 8.28 2.91 17.35
CA CYS A 88 7.27 3.97 17.28
C CYS A 88 6.49 4.07 18.60
N PHE A 89 6.32 2.96 19.30
CA PHE A 89 5.52 2.88 20.53
C PHE A 89 6.26 3.41 21.76
N ASP A 90 7.59 3.56 21.70
CA ASP A 90 8.39 4.18 22.77
C ASP A 90 8.13 5.69 22.95
N ASN A 91 7.35 6.35 22.08
CA ASN A 91 7.18 7.82 22.02
C ASN A 91 5.78 8.34 22.42
N ASP A 92 5.05 7.66 23.32
CA ASP A 92 3.68 8.04 23.74
C ASP A 92 2.71 8.24 22.56
N VAL A 93 2.46 7.15 21.82
CA VAL A 93 1.50 7.13 20.71
C VAL A 93 0.08 7.41 21.22
N SER A 94 -0.54 8.50 20.76
CA SER A 94 -1.89 8.88 21.20
C SER A 94 -3.00 8.07 20.50
N ALA A 95 -2.76 7.62 19.27
CA ALA A 95 -3.72 6.86 18.49
C ALA A 95 -3.01 6.04 17.39
N ILE A 96 -3.64 4.93 16.99
CA ILE A 96 -3.19 4.09 15.89
C ILE A 96 -4.24 4.13 14.79
N ILE A 97 -3.82 4.43 13.56
CA ILE A 97 -4.65 4.30 12.37
C ILE A 97 -4.23 3.02 11.65
N PHE A 98 -5.05 1.97 11.73
CA PHE A 98 -4.81 0.71 11.05
C PHE A 98 -5.56 0.67 9.71
N CYS A 99 -4.82 0.59 8.61
CA CYS A 99 -5.38 0.50 7.26
C CYS A 99 -5.36 -0.95 6.76
N THR A 100 -6.45 -1.39 6.16
CA THR A 100 -6.56 -2.73 5.54
C THR A 100 -7.18 -2.63 4.16
N ALA A 101 -6.65 -3.40 3.20
CA ALA A 101 -7.17 -3.47 1.85
C ALA A 101 -8.23 -4.58 1.76
N ILE A 102 -9.51 -4.20 1.88
CA ILE A 102 -10.64 -5.14 1.85
C ILE A 102 -10.76 -5.84 0.48
N SER A 103 -10.33 -5.17 -0.59
CA SER A 103 -10.30 -5.69 -1.96
C SER A 103 -9.35 -6.87 -2.16
N GLU A 104 -8.43 -7.13 -1.23
CA GLU A 104 -7.44 -8.20 -1.35
C GLU A 104 -7.92 -9.54 -0.75
N TYR A 105 -9.24 -9.72 -0.59
CA TYR A 105 -9.84 -10.91 0.03
C TYR A 105 -9.56 -12.21 -0.75
N ASP A 106 -9.26 -12.13 -2.04
CA ASP A 106 -8.96 -13.27 -2.92
C ASP A 106 -7.49 -13.32 -3.35
N GLN A 107 -6.63 -12.53 -2.73
CA GLN A 107 -5.20 -12.44 -3.04
C GLN A 107 -4.33 -13.08 -1.96
N THR A 108 -3.13 -13.50 -2.34
CA THR A 108 -2.09 -14.00 -1.42
C THR A 108 -0.97 -12.97 -1.23
N LEU A 109 -0.28 -13.05 -0.10
CA LEU A 109 0.82 -12.13 0.22
C LEU A 109 1.92 -12.19 -0.85
N SER A 110 2.62 -11.07 -1.02
CA SER A 110 3.80 -11.02 -1.91
C SER A 110 4.97 -11.83 -1.36
N GLU A 111 5.04 -11.95 -0.03
CA GLU A 111 6.10 -12.65 0.69
C GLU A 111 5.86 -14.18 0.79
N ASP A 112 4.65 -14.65 0.53
CA ASP A 112 4.23 -16.06 0.64
C ASP A 112 2.94 -16.29 -0.14
N ASP A 113 2.97 -17.24 -1.09
CA ASP A 113 1.87 -17.56 -2.00
C ASP A 113 0.72 -18.36 -1.36
N LYS A 114 0.81 -18.67 -0.06
CA LYS A 114 -0.19 -19.44 0.68
C LYS A 114 -1.07 -18.60 1.58
N THR A 115 -0.51 -17.55 2.18
CA THR A 115 -1.26 -16.73 3.14
C THR A 115 -2.15 -15.74 2.40
N ASN A 116 -3.47 -15.79 2.65
CA ASN A 116 -4.42 -14.79 2.18
C ASN A 116 -4.15 -13.40 2.80
N ARG A 117 -4.17 -12.33 1.98
CA ARG A 117 -3.81 -10.97 2.43
C ARG A 117 -4.76 -10.42 3.50
N LEU A 118 -6.07 -10.54 3.30
CA LEU A 118 -7.06 -10.03 4.25
C LEU A 118 -6.99 -10.78 5.59
N VAL A 119 -6.75 -12.09 5.55
CA VAL A 119 -6.55 -12.90 6.76
C VAL A 119 -5.27 -12.51 7.50
N ASP A 120 -4.15 -12.27 6.81
CA ASP A 120 -2.92 -11.75 7.45
C ASP A 120 -3.20 -10.39 8.11
N SER A 121 -3.88 -9.48 7.41
CA SER A 121 -4.26 -8.17 7.93
C SER A 121 -5.14 -8.27 9.19
N PHE A 122 -6.12 -9.18 9.21
CA PHE A 122 -6.95 -9.43 10.38
C PHE A 122 -6.14 -9.96 11.57
N ASN A 123 -5.19 -10.87 11.32
CA ASN A 123 -4.31 -11.41 12.35
C ASN A 123 -3.39 -10.33 12.94
N VAL A 124 -2.86 -9.43 12.10
CA VAL A 124 -2.08 -8.28 12.55
C VAL A 124 -2.93 -7.36 13.41
N PHE A 125 -4.14 -6.99 12.95
CA PHE A 125 -5.06 -6.16 13.73
C PHE A 125 -5.38 -6.77 15.09
N LYS A 126 -5.71 -8.07 15.12
CA LYS A 126 -5.98 -8.82 16.36
C LYS A 126 -4.77 -8.83 17.30
N ALA A 127 -3.55 -8.92 16.77
CA ALA A 127 -2.34 -8.84 17.57
C ALA A 127 -2.13 -7.43 18.14
N LEU A 128 -2.40 -6.38 17.35
CA LEU A 128 -2.33 -4.99 17.81
C LEU A 128 -3.30 -4.75 18.98
N CYS A 129 -4.58 -5.11 18.84
CA CYS A 129 -5.58 -4.90 19.90
C CYS A 129 -5.33 -5.71 21.18
N LYS A 130 -4.52 -6.77 21.12
CA LYS A 130 -4.21 -7.63 22.29
C LYS A 130 -3.01 -7.14 23.08
N ASN A 131 -2.16 -6.31 22.48
CA ASN A 131 -0.95 -5.87 23.13
C ASN A 131 -1.32 -4.77 24.12
N ARG A 132 -1.06 -4.95 25.42
CA ARG A 132 -1.42 -3.98 26.47
C ARG A 132 -0.54 -2.73 26.50
N VAL A 133 0.50 -2.68 25.67
CA VAL A 133 1.36 -1.52 25.42
C VAL A 133 1.00 -0.85 24.07
N LEU A 134 -0.11 -1.30 23.46
CA LEU A 134 -0.85 -0.64 22.40
C LEU A 134 -2.21 -0.18 22.91
#